data_AF-A0A8J5KJE9-F1
#
_entry.id   AF-A0A8J5KJE9-F1
#
_cell.length_a   1.000
_cell.length_b   1.000
_cell.length_c   1.000
_cell.angle_alpha   90.00
_cell.angle_beta   90.00
_cell.angle_gamma   90.00
#
_symmetry.space_group_name_H-M   'P 1'
#
loop_
_entity.id
_entity.type
_entity.pdbx_description
1 polymer ?
#
loop_
_entity_poly.entity_id
_entity_poly.type
_entity_poly.pdbx_seq_one_letter_code
_entity_poly.pdbx_strand_id
1 'polypeptide(L)'
;MTAKTHLIIAALLALSTSCVVWASDPSPLQDFCVTDNSSKAIAIAALSSQNPGTITIVNAVFASKTPISDEALSKAFQVDQKTVDRLQAQFWMDNNN
;
A
#
# COMPACT_ATOMS: atom_id res chain seq x y z
N MET A 1 30.58 29.80 28.37
CA MET A 1 29.35 30.12 27.63
C MET A 1 28.86 28.98 26.73
N THR A 2 29.57 27.85 26.70
CA THR A 2 29.33 26.73 25.77
C THR A 2 28.39 25.66 26.34
N ALA A 3 28.52 25.34 27.63
CA ALA A 3 27.73 24.27 28.26
C ALA A 3 26.22 24.55 28.30
N LYS A 4 25.80 25.79 28.58
CA LYS A 4 24.38 26.18 28.58
C LYS A 4 23.76 26.09 27.17
N THR A 5 24.52 26.46 26.14
CA THR A 5 24.07 26.37 24.74
C THR A 5 23.91 24.92 24.28
N HIS A 6 24.83 24.02 24.68
CA HIS A 6 24.68 22.58 24.39
C HIS A 6 23.46 21.96 25.10
N LEU A 7 23.19 22.37 26.34
CA LEU A 7 22.02 21.90 27.08
C LEU A 7 20.71 22.36 26.45
N ILE A 8 20.67 23.57 25.87
CA ILE A 8 19.50 24.09 25.16
C ILE A 8 19.25 23.33 23.85
N ILE A 9 20.31 23.01 23.08
CA ILE A 9 20.18 22.24 21.83
C ILE A 9 19.73 20.80 22.11
N ALA A 10 20.27 20.18 23.16
CA ALA A 10 19.85 18.84 23.58
C ALA A 10 18.38 18.80 24.01
N ALA A 11 17.90 19.83 24.71
CA ALA A 11 16.50 19.95 25.08
C ALA A 11 15.59 20.15 23.86
N LEU A 12 15.98 20.97 22.88
CA LEU A 12 15.19 21.19 21.65
C LEU A 12 15.03 19.94 20.79
N LEU A 13 16.07 19.10 20.70
CA LEU A 13 16.01 17.82 19.99
C LEU A 13 15.12 16.78 20.68
N ALA A 14 14.95 16.91 22.01
CA ALA A 14 14.13 16.01 22.80
C ALA A 14 12.62 16.33 22.74
N LEU A 15 12.23 17.57 22.40
CA LEU A 15 10.81 17.96 22.29
C LEU A 15 10.18 17.64 20.92
N SER A 16 10.98 17.44 19.87
CA SER A 16 10.48 17.15 18.51
C SER A 16 10.12 15.68 18.27
N THR A 17 10.39 14.78 19.23
CA THR A 17 10.13 13.33 19.07
C THR A 17 8.73 12.92 19.51
N SER A 18 7.85 13.88 19.84
CA SER A 18 6.45 13.60 20.12
C SER A 18 5.74 13.13 18.84
N CYS A 19 5.69 11.80 18.71
CA CYS A 19 4.98 11.03 17.70
C CYS A 19 5.71 10.81 16.36
N VAL A 20 6.87 10.11 16.41
CA VAL A 20 7.17 9.18 15.31
C VAL A 20 6.68 7.80 15.75
N VAL A 21 5.45 7.46 15.38
CA VAL A 21 4.93 6.10 15.58
C VAL A 21 5.58 5.20 14.54
N TRP A 22 6.48 4.34 15.00
CA TRP A 22 7.01 3.25 14.21
C TRP A 22 5.97 2.13 14.18
N ALA A 23 5.02 2.22 13.25
CA ALA A 23 4.14 1.10 12.92
C ALA A 23 4.86 0.21 11.89
N SER A 24 5.92 -0.48 12.34
CA SER A 24 6.57 -1.50 11.52
C SER A 24 5.72 -2.77 11.56
N ASP A 25 5.10 -3.15 10.43
CA ASP A 25 4.56 -4.50 10.27
C ASP A 25 5.72 -5.45 9.96
N PRO A 26 6.04 -6.43 10.83
CA PRO A 26 7.15 -7.34 10.63
C PRO A 26 6.91 -8.35 9.49
N SER A 27 5.76 -8.33 8.83
CA SER A 27 5.38 -9.34 7.85
C SER A 27 4.80 -8.73 6.55
N PRO A 28 5.11 -9.30 5.37
CA PRO A 28 4.53 -8.88 4.09
C PRO A 28 3.11 -9.44 3.95
N LEU A 29 2.24 -9.18 4.92
CA LEU A 29 0.83 -9.51 4.84
C LEU A 29 0.14 -8.55 3.88
N GLN A 30 -1.02 -8.98 3.42
CA GLN A 30 -1.88 -8.17 2.56
C GLN A 30 -2.39 -6.95 3.35
N ASP A 31 -1.97 -5.76 2.95
CA ASP A 31 -2.37 -4.48 3.60
C ASP A 31 -3.07 -3.56 2.59
N PHE A 32 -3.98 -2.72 3.08
CA PHE A 32 -4.75 -1.77 2.30
C PHE A 32 -4.86 -0.43 3.05
N CYS A 33 -4.53 0.68 2.38
CA CYS A 33 -4.68 2.01 2.95
C CYS A 33 -6.02 2.61 2.50
N VAL A 34 -6.96 2.85 3.43
CA VAL A 34 -8.23 3.57 3.15
C VAL A 34 -8.18 4.96 3.75
N THR A 35 -8.44 5.97 2.93
CA THR A 35 -8.53 7.37 3.35
C THR A 35 -10.00 7.77 3.48
N ASP A 36 -10.30 8.72 4.35
CA ASP A 36 -11.60 9.38 4.33
C ASP A 36 -11.70 10.28 3.09
N ASN A 37 -12.93 10.61 2.68
CA ASN A 37 -13.17 11.47 1.51
C ASN A 37 -13.07 12.97 1.83
N SER A 38 -12.83 13.32 3.10
CA SER A 38 -12.90 14.70 3.59
C SER A 38 -11.56 15.42 3.43
N SER A 39 -10.45 14.67 3.34
CA SER A 39 -9.09 15.22 3.33
C SER A 39 -8.17 14.51 2.33
N LYS A 40 -7.21 15.25 1.78
CA LYS A 40 -6.12 14.66 0.99
C LYS A 40 -5.20 13.88 1.93
N ALA A 41 -4.99 12.60 1.65
CA ALA A 41 -4.06 11.75 2.38
C ALA A 41 -2.79 11.46 1.55
N ILE A 42 -1.68 11.23 2.24
CA ILE A 42 -0.41 10.82 1.65
C ILE A 42 0.04 9.55 2.39
N ALA A 43 0.32 8.49 1.64
CA ALA A 43 0.90 7.26 2.18
C ALA A 43 2.42 7.25 1.88
N ILE A 44 3.23 6.98 2.91
CA ILE A 44 4.69 6.85 2.80
C ILE A 44 5.06 5.49 3.38
N ALA A 45 5.66 4.62 2.55
CA ALA A 45 6.13 3.31 2.96
C ALA A 45 7.66 3.25 2.90
N ALA A 46 8.28 2.72 3.96
CA ALA A 46 9.71 2.44 4.02
C ALA A 46 9.92 0.93 4.05
N LEU A 47 10.59 0.40 3.03
CA LEU A 47 10.76 -1.05 2.83
C LEU A 47 12.22 -1.42 3.10
N SER A 48 12.46 -2.56 3.75
CA SER A 48 13.79 -3.03 4.15
C SER A 48 14.56 -3.74 3.03
N SER A 49 14.03 -3.78 1.81
CA SER A 49 14.65 -4.34 0.63
C SER A 49 14.80 -3.29 -0.46
N GLN A 50 15.91 -3.32 -1.20
CA GLN A 50 16.14 -2.49 -2.39
C GLN A 50 15.26 -2.92 -3.58
N ASN A 51 14.81 -4.18 -3.58
CA ASN A 51 13.86 -4.70 -4.54
C ASN A 51 12.73 -5.41 -3.76
N PRO A 52 11.88 -4.65 -3.06
CA PRO A 52 10.85 -5.22 -2.19
C PRO A 52 9.74 -5.92 -3.00
N GLY A 53 9.65 -5.62 -4.30
CA GLY A 53 8.55 -6.06 -5.14
C GLY A 53 7.24 -5.39 -4.74
N THR A 54 6.26 -5.40 -5.64
CA THR A 54 4.91 -4.95 -5.34
C THR A 54 3.94 -5.77 -6.17
N ILE A 55 2.95 -6.38 -5.51
CA ILE A 55 1.90 -7.15 -6.16
C ILE A 55 0.57 -6.50 -5.75
N THR A 56 0.00 -5.72 -6.67
CA THR A 56 -1.36 -5.21 -6.50
C THR A 56 -2.34 -6.34 -6.82
N ILE A 57 -3.12 -6.78 -5.84
CA ILE A 57 -4.00 -7.97 -5.96
C ILE A 57 -4.96 -7.83 -7.13
N VAL A 58 -5.59 -6.65 -7.26
CA VAL A 58 -6.54 -6.37 -8.34
C VAL A 58 -5.89 -6.58 -9.70
N ASN A 59 -4.65 -6.11 -9.86
CA ASN A 59 -3.89 -6.30 -11.09
C ASN A 59 -3.52 -7.78 -11.30
N ALA A 60 -3.03 -8.44 -10.26
CA ALA A 60 -2.62 -9.85 -10.34
C ALA A 60 -3.77 -10.81 -10.64
N VAL A 61 -5.00 -10.47 -10.21
CA VAL A 61 -6.18 -11.34 -10.35
C VAL A 61 -7.00 -11.00 -11.59
N PHE A 62 -7.26 -9.72 -11.86
CA PHE A 62 -8.22 -9.30 -12.89
C PHE A 62 -7.58 -8.59 -14.09
N ALA A 63 -6.33 -8.15 -14.00
CA ALA A 63 -5.65 -7.44 -15.10
C ALA A 63 -4.23 -7.94 -15.37
N SER A 64 -4.00 -9.23 -15.11
CA SER A 64 -2.73 -9.87 -15.40
C SER A 64 -2.47 -9.90 -16.91
N LYS A 65 -1.19 -9.82 -17.30
CA LYS A 65 -0.76 -9.86 -18.71
C LYS A 65 -1.35 -11.07 -19.47
N THR A 66 -1.44 -12.20 -18.79
CA THR A 66 -2.21 -13.36 -19.24
C THR A 66 -3.42 -13.49 -18.30
N PRO A 67 -4.65 -13.23 -18.76
CA PRO A 67 -5.84 -13.34 -17.93
C PRO A 67 -6.01 -14.74 -17.32
N ILE A 68 -6.48 -14.79 -16.07
CA ILE A 68 -6.90 -16.03 -15.42
C ILE A 68 -8.27 -16.42 -16.00
N SER A 69 -8.54 -17.71 -16.18
CA SER A 69 -9.81 -18.15 -16.78
C SER A 69 -11.03 -17.74 -15.94
N ASP A 70 -12.08 -17.32 -16.63
CA ASP A 70 -13.29 -16.82 -15.97
C ASP A 70 -13.98 -17.89 -15.15
N GLU A 71 -13.90 -19.16 -15.56
CA GLU A 71 -14.41 -20.30 -14.79
C GLU A 71 -13.66 -20.48 -13.46
N ALA A 72 -12.33 -20.34 -13.45
CA ALA A 72 -11.54 -20.48 -12.24
C ALA A 72 -11.84 -19.34 -11.27
N LEU A 73 -11.91 -18.10 -11.78
CA LEU A 73 -12.26 -16.93 -10.98
C LEU A 73 -13.71 -16.99 -10.49
N SER A 74 -14.66 -17.40 -11.33
CA SER A 74 -16.07 -17.50 -10.96
C SER A 74 -16.27 -18.52 -9.84
N LYS A 75 -15.55 -19.65 -9.89
CA LYS A 75 -15.56 -20.66 -8.81
C LYS A 75 -14.86 -20.16 -7.55
N ALA A 76 -13.69 -19.53 -7.67
CA ALA A 76 -12.92 -19.05 -6.53
C ALA A 76 -13.66 -17.95 -5.75
N PHE A 77 -14.28 -17.01 -6.46
CA PHE A 77 -15.01 -15.89 -5.87
C PHE A 77 -16.50 -16.17 -5.67
N GLN A 78 -16.99 -17.33 -6.11
CA GLN A 78 -18.41 -17.73 -6.02
C GLN A 78 -19.36 -16.71 -6.68
N VAL A 79 -18.97 -16.23 -7.86
CA VAL A 79 -19.73 -15.27 -8.68
C VAL A 79 -20.03 -15.86 -10.06
N ASP A 80 -20.85 -15.18 -10.85
CA ASP A 80 -21.07 -15.55 -12.25
C ASP A 80 -19.91 -15.09 -13.16
N GLN A 81 -19.74 -15.75 -14.31
CA GLN A 81 -18.69 -15.40 -15.27
C GLN A 81 -18.84 -13.98 -15.83
N LYS A 82 -20.06 -13.47 -16.01
CA LYS A 82 -20.25 -12.08 -16.51
C LYS A 82 -19.75 -11.04 -15.50
N THR A 83 -19.85 -11.33 -14.20
CA THR A 83 -19.26 -10.52 -13.14
C THR A 83 -17.73 -10.53 -13.24
N VAL A 84 -17.12 -11.67 -13.53
CA VAL A 84 -15.67 -11.78 -13.78
C VAL A 84 -15.27 -10.97 -15.01
N ASP A 85 -15.95 -11.15 -16.13
CA ASP A 85 -15.69 -10.41 -17.39
C ASP A 85 -15.72 -8.89 -17.14
N ARG A 86 -16.72 -8.43 -16.37
CA ARG A 86 -16.85 -7.02 -15.99
C ARG A 86 -15.67 -6.55 -15.14
N LEU A 87 -15.24 -7.34 -14.16
CA LEU A 87 -14.10 -6.98 -13.31
C LEU A 87 -12.81 -6.92 -14.13
N GLN A 88 -12.56 -7.90 -15.00
CA GLN A 88 -11.39 -7.89 -15.88
C GLN A 88 -11.41 -6.66 -16.82
N ALA A 89 -12.56 -6.34 -17.41
CA ALA A 89 -12.69 -5.18 -18.28
C ALA A 89 -12.45 -3.84 -17.57
N GLN A 90 -12.82 -3.71 -16.30
CA GLN A 90 -12.59 -2.48 -15.52
C GLN A 90 -11.11 -2.17 -15.30
N PHE A 91 -10.28 -3.20 -15.10
CA PHE A 91 -8.86 -3.02 -14.73
C PHE A 91 -7.89 -3.25 -15.90
N TRP A 92 -8.38 -3.71 -17.07
CA TRP A 92 -7.56 -3.95 -18.26
C TRP A 92 -6.99 -2.67 -18.88
N MET A 93 -7.69 -1.54 -18.83
CA MET A 93 -7.22 -0.29 -19.45
C MET A 93 -6.05 0.36 -18.70
N ASP A 94 -5.96 0.15 -17.37
CA ASP A 94 -4.95 0.79 -16.53
C ASP A 94 -3.54 0.19 -16.67
N ASN A 95 -3.42 -1.00 -17.28
CA ASN A 95 -2.17 -1.76 -17.38
C ASN A 95 -1.55 -1.80 -18.80
N ASN A 96 -2.19 -1.15 -19.78
CA ASN A 96 -1.79 -1.19 -21.19
C ASN A 96 -1.35 0.19 -21.74
N ASN A 97 -0.97 1.12 -20.86
CA ASN A 97 -0.38 2.43 -21.17
C ASN A 97 1.02 2.55 -20.55
#